data_AF-A0A1V3X4J0-F1
#
_entry.id   AF-A0A1V3X4J0-F1
#
_cell.length_a   1.000
_cell.length_b   1.000
_cell.length_c   1.000
_cell.angle_alpha   90.00
_cell.angle_beta   90.00
_cell.angle_gamma   90.00
#
_symmetry.space_group_name_H-M   'P 1'
#
loop_
_entity.id
_entity.type
_entity.pdbx_description
1 polymer ?
#
loop_
_entity_poly.entity_id
_entity_poly.type
_entity_poly.pdbx_seq_one_letter_code
_entity_poly.pdbx_strand_id
1 'polypeptide(L)' 'MLDHALNSEPAHDAVLWCAEMNHRARRFYQKKGFQRDGRSVLLTLIPGLLAVPQIGFTLHRSTSRG' A
#
# COMPACT_ATOMS: atom_id res chain seq x y z
N MET A 1 1.36 -6.77 13.60
CA MET A 1 0.59 -5.61 13.07
C MET A 1 1.53 -4.72 12.26
N LEU A 2 1.03 -3.84 11.37
CA LEU A 2 1.84 -3.09 10.37
C LEU A 2 3.14 -2.49 10.93
N ASP A 3 3.09 -1.86 12.10
CA ASP A 3 4.27 -1.23 12.71
C ASP A 3 5.40 -2.25 13.00
N HIS A 4 5.06 -3.48 13.39
CA HIS A 4 6.05 -4.54 13.57
C HIS A 4 6.71 -4.91 12.24
N ALA A 5 5.93 -5.09 11.17
CA ALA A 5 6.47 -5.42 9.85
C ALA A 5 7.38 -4.31 9.32
N LEU A 6 7.01 -3.04 9.54
CA LEU A 6 7.82 -1.88 9.16
C LEU A 6 9.10 -1.71 9.98
N ASN A 7 9.15 -2.26 11.19
CA ASN A 7 10.34 -2.24 12.05
C ASN A 7 11.27 -3.42 11.80
N SER A 8 10.76 -4.55 11.27
CA SER A 8 11.57 -5.71 10.91
C SER A 8 12.45 -5.48 9.69
N GLU A 9 12.04 -4.57 8.79
CA GLU A 9 12.80 -4.21 7.59
C GLU A 9 12.80 -2.68 7.41
N PRO A 10 13.67 -1.96 8.14
CA PRO A 10 13.66 -0.49 8.15
C PRO A 10 14.41 0.14 6.96
N ALA A 11 15.21 -0.63 6.23
CA ALA A 11 16.13 -0.09 5.22
C ALA A 11 15.48 0.16 3.86
N HIS A 12 14.31 -0.43 3.61
CA HIS A 12 13.67 -0.42 2.31
C HIS A 12 12.30 0.28 2.33
N ASP A 13 11.92 0.83 1.19
CA ASP A 13 10.58 1.33 0.95
C ASP A 13 9.54 0.23 1.16
N ALA A 14 8.39 0.61 1.72
CA ALA A 14 7.29 -0.33 1.93
C ALA A 14 6.14 -0.03 0.96
N VAL A 15 5.57 -1.09 0.37
CA VAL A 15 4.45 -1.00 -0.56
C VAL A 15 3.22 -1.68 0.03
N LEU A 16 2.06 -1.01 -0.08
CA LEU A 16 0.76 -1.56 0.27
C LEU A 16 -0.23 -1.37 -0.88
N TRP A 17 -1.20 -2.28 -0.94
CA TRP A 17 -2.30 -2.23 -1.89
C TRP A 17 -3.63 -2.29 -1.14
N CYS A 18 -4.62 -1.54 -1.62
CA CYS A 18 -6.00 -1.74 -1.19
C CYS A 18 -6.98 -1.45 -2.31
N ALA A 19 -8.19 -2.01 -2.17
CA ALA A 19 -9.28 -1.71 -3.08
C ALA A 19 -9.54 -0.21 -3.12
N GLU A 20 -9.81 0.34 -4.30
CA GLU A 20 -10.00 1.79 -4.47
C GLU A 20 -11.13 2.35 -3.60
N MET A 21 -12.19 1.54 -3.42
CA MET A 21 -13.36 1.84 -2.59
C MET A 21 -13.12 1.63 -1.08
N ASN A 22 -11.98 1.05 -0.66
CA ASN A 22 -11.67 0.87 0.76
C ASN A 22 -11.10 2.16 1.37
N HIS A 23 -11.98 3.15 1.56
CA HIS A 23 -11.63 4.45 2.13
C HIS A 23 -11.02 4.35 3.54
N ARG A 24 -11.37 3.32 4.31
CA ARG A 24 -10.81 3.09 5.65
C ARG A 24 -9.34 2.71 5.57
N ALA A 25 -8.97 1.79 4.68
CA ALA A 25 -7.57 1.41 4.46
C ALA A 25 -6.75 2.59 3.93
N ARG A 26 -7.29 3.32 2.94
CA ARG A 26 -6.65 4.52 2.37
C ARG A 26 -6.30 5.55 3.45
N ARG A 27 -7.28 5.89 4.30
CA ARG A 27 -7.08 6.84 5.41
C ARG A 27 -6.07 6.30 6.43
N PHE A 28 -6.11 5.00 6.72
CA PHE A 28 -5.14 4.38 7.63
C PHE A 28 -3.70 4.44 7.09
N TYR A 29 -3.48 4.12 5.81
CA TYR A 29 -2.16 4.18 5.18
C TYR A 29 -1.61 5.61 5.15
N GLN A 30 -2.43 6.58 4.75
CA GLN A 30 -2.05 8.00 4.74
C GLN A 30 -1.66 8.51 6.13
N LYS A 31 -2.43 8.13 7.17
CA LYS A 31 -2.07 8.45 8.57
C LYS A 31 -0.73 7.85 9.02
N LYS A 32 -0.28 6.78 8.36
CA LYS A 32 1.01 6.10 8.61
C LYS A 32 2.13 6.60 7.69
N GLY A 33 1.90 7.66 6.91
CA GLY A 33 2.91 8.30 6.06
C GLY A 33 3.02 7.71 4.65
N PHE A 34 2.19 6.72 4.30
CA PHE A 34 2.15 6.19 2.94
C PHE A 34 1.47 7.17 1.99
N GLN A 35 2.02 7.28 0.78
CA GLN A 35 1.50 8.14 -0.28
C GLN A 35 1.02 7.30 -1.46
N ARG A 36 -0.04 7.75 -2.15
CA ARG A 36 -0.50 7.08 -3.38
C ARG A 36 0.57 7.25 -4.44
N ASP A 37 1.03 6.14 -5.02
CA ASP A 37 2.17 6.12 -5.95
C ASP A 37 1.76 6.06 -7.43
N GLY A 38 0.46 6.15 -7.70
CA GLY A 38 -0.10 6.17 -9.05
C GLY A 38 -0.30 4.78 -9.67
N ARG A 39 0.22 3.71 -9.05
CA ARG A 39 -0.01 2.35 -9.54
C ARG A 39 -1.46 1.92 -9.29
N SER A 40 -2.01 1.18 -10.25
CA SER A 40 -3.34 0.58 -10.20
C SER A 40 -3.30 -0.80 -10.85
N VAL A 41 -4.01 -1.75 -10.27
CA VAL A 41 -4.16 -3.10 -10.84
C VAL A 41 -5.60 -3.57 -10.66
N LEU A 42 -6.15 -4.22 -11.67
CA LEU A 42 -7.46 -4.84 -11.58
C LEU A 42 -7.30 -6.27 -11.02
N LEU A 43 -7.61 -6.47 -9.74
CA LEU A 43 -7.55 -7.79 -9.14
C LEU A 43 -8.81 -8.59 -9.52
N THR A 44 -8.66 -9.54 -10.44
CA THR A 44 -9.75 -10.46 -10.80
C THR A 44 -9.85 -11.55 -9.74
N LEU A 45 -10.97 -11.56 -9.01
CA LEU A 45 -11.27 -12.59 -8.01
C LEU A 45 -12.01 -13.77 -8.65
N ILE A 46 -12.96 -13.47 -9.53
CA ILE A 46 -13.72 -14.47 -10.30
C ILE A 46 -13.77 -14.00 -11.76
N PRO A 47 -13.19 -14.74 -12.72
CA PRO A 47 -13.19 -14.36 -14.13
C PRO A 47 -14.61 -14.09 -14.65
N GLY A 48 -14.80 -12.92 -15.26
CA GLY A 48 -16.09 -12.50 -15.84
C GLY A 48 -17.16 -12.06 -14.84
N LEU A 49 -16.92 -12.17 -13.53
CA LEU A 49 -17.91 -11.86 -12.50
C LEU A 49 -17.45 -10.79 -11.52
N LEU A 50 -16.24 -10.93 -10.97
CA LEU A 50 -15.78 -10.07 -9.89
C LEU A 50 -14.33 -9.66 -10.10
N ALA A 51 -14.14 -8.37 -10.34
CA ALA A 51 -12.85 -7.74 -10.40
C ALA A 51 -12.87 -6.46 -9.54
N VAL A 52 -11.82 -6.28 -8.73
CA VAL A 52 -11.73 -5.19 -7.76
C VAL A 52 -10.51 -4.34 -8.08
N PRO A 53 -10.68 -3.08 -8.51
CA PRO A 53 -9.57 -2.15 -8.70
C PRO A 53 -8.80 -1.96 -7.39
N GLN A 54 -7.50 -2.23 -7.42
CA GLN A 54 -6.56 -2.00 -6.32
C GLN A 54 -5.66 -0.81 -6.67
N ILE A 55 -5.36 0.01 -5.68
CA ILE A 55 -4.47 1.16 -5.82
C ILE A 55 -3.25 1.01 -4.91
N GLY A 56 -2.09 1.44 -5.41
CA GLY A 56 -0.80 1.34 -4.75
C GLY A 56 -0.49 2.52 -3.84
N PHE A 57 0.16 2.21 -2.72
CA PHE A 57 0.72 3.17 -1.78
C PHE A 57 2.16 2.82 -1.44
N THR A 58 3.03 3.82 -1.38
CA THR A 58 4.44 3.66 -1.01
C THR A 58 4.77 4.53 0.21
N LEU A 59 5.47 3.94 1.18
CA LEU A 59 6.17 4.64 2.24
C LEU A 59 7.65 4.68 1.86
N HIS A 60 8.13 5.87 1.50
CA HIS A 60 9.54 6.07 1.21
C HIS A 60 10.34 6.14 2.51
N ARG A 61 11.38 5.31 2.63
CA ARG A 61 12.37 5.41 3.71
C ARG A 61 13.54 6.18 3.16
N SER A 62 13.90 7.27 3.83
CA SER A 62 15.15 7.95 3.53
C SER A 62 16.28 6.96 3.74
N THR A 63 16.99 6.57 2.69
CA THR A 63 18.28 5.93 2.84
C THR A 63 19.14 6.91 3.63
N SER A 64 19.35 6.65 4.93
CA SER A 64 20.49 7.20 5.62
C SER A 64 21.70 6.67 4.86
N ARG A 65 22.23 7.46 3.93
CA ARG A 65 23.62 7.31 3.50
C ARG A 65 24.42 7.64 4.75
N GLY A 66 24.70 6.62 5.55
CA GLY A 66 25.80 6.63 6.50
C GLY A 66 27.12 6.68 5.74
#